data_AF-A0A252DMI3-F1
#
_entry.id   AF-A0A252DMI3-F1
#
_cell.length_a   1.000
_cell.length_b   1.000
_cell.length_c   1.000
_cell.angle_alpha   90.00
_cell.angle_beta   90.00
_cell.angle_gamma   90.00
#
_symmetry.space_group_name_H-M   'P 1'
#
loop_
_entity.id
_entity.type
_entity.pdbx_description
1 polymer ?
#
loop_
_entity_poly.entity_id
_entity_poly.type
_entity_poly.pdbx_seq_one_letter_code
_entity_poly.pdbx_strand_id
1 'polypeptide(L)'
;MPNKFDEEQFLPEEPEKFFTTQHLKVSQNSDIGQVLICECRNCLSALSIEVIFLTPQNSKPRPKNKVDNQQDDGLKCPNCGRIPIFLENCSVKSLVQLPSSPWQEPLNLDESAG
;
A
#
# COMPACT_ATOMS: atom_id res chain seq x y z
N MET A 1 -6.61 -48.86 8.88
CA MET A 1 -7.37 -47.70 8.38
C MET A 1 -6.42 -46.52 8.38
N PRO A 2 -5.93 -46.03 7.23
CA PRO A 2 -5.16 -44.78 7.22
C PRO A 2 -6.14 -43.61 7.03
N ASN A 3 -6.16 -42.72 8.01
CA ASN A 3 -6.84 -41.43 7.95
C ASN A 3 -6.39 -40.67 6.69
N LYS A 4 -7.36 -40.25 5.89
CA LYS A 4 -7.17 -39.21 4.89
C LYS A 4 -6.81 -37.92 5.64
N PHE A 5 -5.55 -37.52 5.56
CA PHE A 5 -5.16 -36.17 5.90
C PHE A 5 -5.72 -35.28 4.80
N ASP A 6 -6.66 -34.42 5.17
CA ASP A 6 -7.26 -33.42 4.29
C ASP A 6 -6.13 -32.48 3.87
N GLU A 7 -5.70 -32.60 2.63
CA GLU A 7 -4.79 -31.67 1.97
C GLU A 7 -5.58 -30.37 1.80
N GLU A 8 -5.54 -29.51 2.81
CA GLU A 8 -5.91 -28.10 2.66
C GLU A 8 -5.05 -27.55 1.52
N GLN A 9 -5.65 -27.46 0.33
CA GLN A 9 -5.07 -26.80 -0.81
C GLN A 9 -4.87 -25.34 -0.41
N PHE A 10 -3.64 -25.01 0.00
CA PHE A 10 -3.17 -23.65 0.11
C PHE A 10 -3.34 -23.00 -1.27
N LEU A 11 -4.44 -22.26 -1.43
CA LEU A 11 -4.62 -21.38 -2.57
C LEU A 11 -3.38 -20.47 -2.63
N PRO A 12 -2.74 -20.31 -3.80
CA PRO A 12 -1.59 -19.44 -3.91
C PRO A 12 -2.02 -18.01 -3.55
N GLU A 13 -1.42 -17.47 -2.48
CA GLU A 13 -1.54 -16.07 -2.08
C GLU A 13 -1.25 -15.20 -3.31
N GLU A 14 -2.13 -14.25 -3.64
CA GLU A 14 -1.96 -13.38 -4.82
C GLU A 14 -0.56 -12.72 -4.78
N PRO A 15 0.14 -12.58 -5.92
CA PRO A 15 1.56 -12.29 -5.91
C PRO A 15 1.80 -10.88 -5.39
N GLU A 16 2.29 -10.80 -4.15
CA GLU A 16 2.84 -9.57 -3.59
C GLU A 16 3.91 -9.02 -4.55
N LYS A 17 3.73 -7.77 -5.00
CA LYS A 17 4.69 -7.11 -5.90
C LYS A 17 5.57 -6.18 -5.10
N PHE A 18 6.88 -6.39 -5.21
CA PHE A 18 7.89 -5.59 -4.53
C PHE A 18 8.68 -4.78 -5.55
N PHE A 19 8.71 -3.47 -5.35
CA PHE A 19 9.47 -2.51 -6.14
C PHE A 19 10.51 -1.86 -5.23
N THR A 20 11.63 -2.56 -5.04
CA THR A 20 12.70 -2.15 -4.11
C THR A 20 13.32 -0.82 -4.46
N THR A 21 13.44 -0.47 -5.74
CA THR A 21 13.97 0.84 -6.18
C THR A 21 13.09 2.02 -5.77
N GLN A 22 11.81 1.77 -5.44
CA GLN A 22 10.84 2.80 -5.07
C GLN A 22 10.36 2.67 -3.63
N HIS A 23 10.91 1.73 -2.86
CA HIS A 23 10.40 1.34 -1.53
C HIS A 23 8.88 1.22 -1.54
N LEU A 24 8.37 0.35 -2.42
CA LEU A 24 6.95 0.10 -2.61
C LEU A 24 6.67 -1.40 -2.60
N LYS A 25 5.74 -1.82 -1.75
CA LYS A 25 5.16 -3.17 -1.73
C LYS A 25 3.66 -3.05 -2.02
N VAL A 26 3.16 -3.91 -2.89
CA VAL A 26 1.75 -3.96 -3.30
C VAL A 26 1.20 -5.34 -3.00
N SER A 27 0.15 -5.41 -2.19
CA SER A 27 -0.55 -6.65 -1.86
C SER A 27 -2.03 -6.48 -2.21
N GLN A 28 -2.59 -7.42 -2.94
CA GLN A 28 -4.01 -7.42 -3.28
C GLN A 28 -4.82 -7.93 -2.10
N ASN A 29 -5.92 -7.26 -1.76
CA ASN A 29 -6.78 -7.66 -0.64
C ASN A 29 -8.19 -8.07 -1.07
N SER A 30 -8.56 -7.79 -2.32
CA SER A 30 -9.84 -8.12 -2.94
C SER A 30 -9.78 -7.88 -4.45
N ASP A 31 -10.82 -8.28 -5.18
CA ASP A 31 -10.92 -8.06 -6.64
C ASP A 31 -10.83 -6.58 -7.06
N ILE A 32 -11.15 -5.67 -6.15
CA ILE A 32 -11.18 -4.22 -6.42
C ILE A 32 -10.27 -3.42 -5.50
N GLY A 33 -9.52 -4.06 -4.61
CA GLY A 33 -8.79 -3.39 -3.54
C GLY A 33 -7.33 -3.85 -3.41
N GLN A 34 -6.46 -2.89 -3.08
CA GLN A 34 -5.04 -3.14 -2.83
C GLN A 34 -4.57 -2.40 -1.60
N VAL A 35 -3.56 -2.97 -0.95
CA VAL A 35 -2.77 -2.32 0.09
C VAL A 35 -1.40 -2.01 -0.49
N LEU A 36 -0.99 -0.75 -0.36
CA LEU A 36 0.33 -0.27 -0.74
C LEU A 36 1.10 0.06 0.53
N ILE A 37 2.25 -0.58 0.74
CA ILE A 37 3.20 -0.16 1.77
C ILE A 37 4.30 0.61 1.05
N CYS A 38 4.60 1.82 1.50
CA CYS A 38 5.68 2.61 0.90
C CYS A 38 6.33 3.58 1.89
N GLU A 39 7.49 4.14 1.51
CA GLU A 39 8.05 5.29 2.21
C GLU A 39 7.62 6.61 1.57
N CYS A 40 7.33 7.61 2.39
CA CYS A 40 7.11 8.96 1.91
C CYS A 40 8.39 9.48 1.24
N ARG A 41 8.33 9.85 -0.05
CA ARG A 41 9.47 10.43 -0.78
C ARG A 41 10.07 11.68 -0.14
N ASN A 42 9.35 12.36 0.75
CA ASN A 42 9.79 13.60 1.39
C ASN A 42 10.41 13.40 2.78
N CYS A 43 9.78 12.61 3.64
CA CYS A 43 10.22 12.44 5.03
C CYS A 43 10.60 11.00 5.40
N LEU A 44 10.59 10.09 4.42
CA LEU A 44 10.92 8.66 4.54
C LEU A 44 10.05 7.90 5.57
N SER A 45 8.97 8.50 6.06
CA SER A 45 8.04 7.81 6.94
C SER A 45 7.37 6.66 6.19
N ALA A 46 7.34 5.49 6.84
CA ALA A 46 6.65 4.33 6.34
C ALA A 46 5.13 4.53 6.40
N LEU A 47 4.44 4.17 5.33
CA LEU A 47 3.01 4.37 5.15
C LEU A 47 2.37 3.07 4.67
N SER A 48 1.12 2.86 5.10
CA SER A 48 0.20 1.87 4.53
C SER A 48 -0.99 2.60 3.95
N ILE A 49 -1.30 2.33 2.68
CA ILE A 49 -2.35 2.98 1.91
C ILE A 49 -3.32 1.91 1.41
N GLU A 50 -4.56 1.94 1.88
CA GLU A 50 -5.63 1.14 1.27
C GLU A 50 -6.22 1.90 0.09
N VAL A 51 -6.27 1.25 -1.07
CA VAL A 51 -6.85 1.81 -2.28
C VAL A 51 -7.89 0.89 -2.88
N ILE A 52 -8.84 1.50 -3.60
CA ILE A 52 -9.86 0.81 -4.38
C ILE A 52 -9.74 1.26 -5.83
N PHE A 53 -9.73 0.32 -6.76
CA PHE A 53 -9.72 0.59 -8.19
C PHE A 53 -11.02 1.27 -8.63
N LEU A 54 -10.89 2.35 -9.39
CA LEU A 54 -12.02 3.05 -9.98
C LEU A 54 -12.50 2.30 -11.21
N THR A 55 -13.54 1.49 -11.04
CA THR A 55 -14.27 0.87 -12.16
C THR A 55 -15.41 1.78 -12.61
N PRO A 56 -15.93 1.63 -13.85
CA PRO A 56 -17.13 2.35 -14.30
C PRO A 56 -18.35 2.15 -13.38
N GLN A 57 -18.38 1.05 -12.62
CA GLN A 57 -19.48 0.71 -11.71
C GLN A 57 -19.38 1.41 -10.35
N ASN A 58 -18.16 1.72 -9.87
CA ASN A 58 -17.92 2.35 -8.57
C ASN A 58 -17.39 3.78 -8.66
N SER A 59 -17.20 4.31 -9.87
CA SER A 59 -16.87 5.71 -10.09
C SER A 59 -18.14 6.54 -10.14
N LYS A 60 -18.21 7.60 -9.32
CA LYS A 60 -19.30 8.58 -9.42
C LYS A 60 -19.24 9.23 -10.82
N PRO A 61 -20.39 9.44 -11.49
CA PRO A 61 -20.42 10.10 -12.78
C PRO A 61 -19.77 11.48 -12.67
N ARG A 62 -18.70 11.69 -13.44
CA ARG A 62 -17.94 12.93 -13.41
C ARG A 62 -18.78 14.07 -13.99
N PRO A 63 -18.86 15.23 -13.33
CA PRO A 63 -19.40 16.43 -13.95
C PRO A 63 -18.49 16.84 -15.12
N LYS A 64 -19.08 17.05 -16.30
CA LYS A 64 -18.43 17.26 -17.61
C LYS A 64 -17.42 18.44 -17.72
N ASN A 65 -17.08 19.13 -16.63
CA ASN A 65 -16.37 20.42 -16.67
C ASN A 65 -15.27 20.62 -15.62
N LYS A 66 -14.79 19.57 -14.92
CA LYS A 66 -13.64 19.70 -14.02
C LYS A 66 -12.41 19.01 -14.59
N VAL A 67 -11.35 19.81 -14.77
CA VAL A 67 -9.99 19.34 -15.09
C VAL A 67 -9.54 18.33 -14.03
N ASP A 68 -8.85 17.28 -14.49
CA ASP A 68 -8.40 16.06 -13.80
C ASP A 68 -7.40 16.27 -12.65
N ASN A 69 -7.45 17.40 -11.94
CA ASN A 69 -6.42 17.80 -10.97
C ASN A 69 -6.81 17.66 -9.50
N GLN A 70 -8.00 17.14 -9.18
CA GLN A 70 -8.32 16.82 -7.77
C GLN A 70 -7.71 15.46 -7.42
N GLN A 71 -6.42 15.48 -7.07
CA GLN A 71 -5.82 14.39 -6.30
C GLN A 71 -6.52 14.31 -4.95
N ASP A 72 -6.79 13.08 -4.51
CA ASP A 72 -7.51 12.80 -3.28
C ASP A 72 -6.76 13.42 -2.07
N ASP A 73 -7.43 14.28 -1.31
CA ASP A 73 -6.85 14.90 -0.10
C ASP A 73 -6.39 13.84 0.92
N GLY A 74 -6.98 12.64 0.89
CA GLY A 74 -6.61 11.48 1.71
C GLY A 74 -5.24 10.89 1.37
N LEU A 75 -4.59 11.30 0.27
CA LEU A 75 -3.25 10.84 -0.11
C LEU A 75 -2.13 11.64 0.56
N LYS A 76 -2.42 12.66 1.37
CA LYS A 76 -1.37 13.43 2.06
C LYS A 76 -0.72 12.61 3.17
N CYS A 77 0.61 12.57 3.18
CA CYS A 77 1.36 11.93 4.25
C CYS A 77 1.03 12.60 5.61
N PRO A 78 0.64 11.85 6.64
CA PRO A 78 0.24 12.39 7.94
C PRO A 78 1.41 13.04 8.67
N ASN A 79 2.66 12.66 8.36
CA ASN A 79 3.84 13.20 9.00
C ASN A 79 4.28 14.55 8.41
N CYS A 80 4.24 14.73 7.08
CA CYS A 80 4.78 15.94 6.44
C CYS A 80 3.79 16.71 5.55
N GLY A 81 2.55 16.22 5.41
CA GLY A 81 1.50 16.82 4.58
C GLY A 81 1.73 16.75 3.07
N ARG A 82 2.86 16.21 2.61
CA ARG A 82 3.18 16.05 1.18
C ARG A 82 2.64 14.75 0.62
N ILE A 83 2.47 14.71 -0.70
CA ILE A 83 2.04 13.52 -1.43
C ILE A 83 3.20 12.50 -1.42
N PRO A 84 3.03 11.30 -0.84
CA PRO A 84 4.08 10.30 -0.74
C PRO A 84 4.31 9.57 -2.07
N ILE A 85 3.24 9.28 -2.81
CA ILE A 85 3.26 8.56 -4.09
C ILE A 85 2.12 9.05 -4.98
N PHE A 86 2.29 8.99 -6.29
CA PHE A 86 1.24 9.28 -7.27
C PHE A 86 0.51 7.99 -7.62
N LEU A 87 -0.82 8.00 -7.51
CA LEU A 87 -1.69 6.88 -7.82
C LEU A 87 -2.67 7.30 -8.90
N GLU A 88 -2.82 6.47 -9.92
CA GLU A 88 -3.75 6.69 -11.03
C GLU A 88 -4.84 5.62 -11.00
N ASN A 89 -6.06 5.99 -11.40
CA ASN A 89 -7.21 5.09 -11.50
C ASN A 89 -7.60 4.36 -10.19
N CYS A 90 -7.22 4.94 -9.04
CA CYS A 90 -7.54 4.42 -7.71
C CYS A 90 -8.10 5.54 -6.84
N SER A 91 -8.97 5.20 -5.89
CA SER A 91 -9.34 6.06 -4.78
C SER A 91 -8.68 5.58 -3.49
N VAL A 92 -8.19 6.52 -2.68
CA VAL A 92 -7.63 6.23 -1.37
C VAL A 92 -8.78 6.03 -0.39
N LYS A 93 -8.81 4.87 0.26
CA LYS A 93 -9.77 4.55 1.31
C LYS A 93 -9.22 4.92 2.68
N SER A 94 -7.94 4.62 2.92
CA SER A 94 -7.24 4.97 4.15
C SER A 94 -5.75 5.16 3.87
N LEU A 95 -5.12 5.99 4.69
CA LEU A 95 -3.67 6.19 4.71
C LEU A 95 -3.24 6.32 6.16
N VAL A 96 -2.35 5.42 6.59
CA VAL A 96 -1.83 5.37 7.95
C VAL A 96 -0.30 5.39 7.95
N GLN A 97 0.28 6.03 8.96
CA GLN A 97 1.72 5.93 9.20
C GLN A 97 2.02 4.63 9.95
N LEU A 98 3.01 3.89 9.45
CA LEU A 98 3.54 2.71 10.10
C LEU A 98 4.63 3.11 11.10
N PRO A 99 4.79 2.34 12.20
CA PRO A 99 5.79 2.63 13.23
C PRO A 99 7.23 2.48 12.72
N SER A 100 7.45 1.61 11.74
CA SER A 100 8.77 1.34 11.15
C SER A 100 8.65 1.07 9.65
N SER A 101 9.70 1.39 8.92
CA SER A 101 9.82 1.05 7.51
C SER A 101 10.35 -0.38 7.34
N PRO A 102 9.77 -1.18 6.43
CA PRO A 102 10.33 -2.48 6.09
C PRO A 102 11.63 -2.37 5.26
N TRP A 103 12.00 -1.18 4.79
CA TRP A 103 13.25 -0.92 4.06
C TRP A 103 14.34 -0.28 4.93
N GLN A 104 14.01 0.19 6.13
CA GLN A 104 15.02 0.64 7.07
C GLN A 104 15.56 -0.57 7.83
N GLU A 105 16.87 -0.76 7.76
CA GLU A 105 17.53 -1.71 8.62
C GLU A 105 17.30 -1.29 10.09
N PRO A 106 16.98 -2.22 10.99
CA PRO A 106 17.01 -1.91 12.41
C PRO A 106 18.41 -1.40 12.73
N LEU A 107 18.50 -0.14 13.18
CA LEU A 107 19.77 0.44 13.64
C LEU A 107 20.31 -0.46 14.75
N ASN A 108 21.29 -1.29 14.38
CA ASN A 108 22.13 -2.17 15.19
C ASN A 108 21.80 -2.24 16.70
N LEU A 109 21.28 -3.39 17.15
CA LEU A 109 21.75 -3.97 18.41
C LEU A 109 23.11 -4.64 18.12
N ASP A 110 24.14 -3.83 17.94
CA ASP A 110 25.52 -4.26 18.15
C ASP A 110 26.18 -3.22 19.03
N GLU A 111 25.81 -3.28 20.31
CA GLU A 111 26.63 -2.72 21.36
C GLU A 111 26.88 -3.86 22.35
N SER A 112 28.16 -4.21 22.48
CA SER A 112 28.75 -5.12 23.48
C SER A 112 28.92 -6.59 23.11
N ALA A 113 30.05 -6.90 22.49
CA ALA A 113 31.03 -7.78 23.12
C ALA A 113 32.45 -7.34 22.74
N GLY A 114 33.02 -6.50 23.60
CA GLY A 114 34.47 -6.32 23.69
C GLY A 114 35.16 -7.50 24.36
#